data_AF-A0A7J7HP31-F1
#
_entry.id   AF-A0A7J7HP31-F1
#
_cell.length_a   1.000
_cell.length_b   1.000
_cell.length_c   1.000
_cell.angle_alpha   90.00
_cell.angle_beta   90.00
_cell.angle_gamma   90.00
#
_symmetry.space_group_name_H-M   'P 1'
#
loop_
_entity.id
_entity.type
_entity.pdbx_description
1 polymer ?
#
loop_
_entity_poly.entity_id
_entity_poly.type
_entity_poly.pdbx_seq_one_letter_code
_entity_poly.pdbx_strand_id
1 'polypeptide(L)'
;MKKSCRFSLPVTVVITAIGYIYVSTVFVFVDQWFGLGSSPGIMNAVVFTALALMCSFNYAAAVYKDPGRVPDTFTPDVEDADNPIHEIKRKGGDLRYCQKCSHYKPPRAHHCRVCKRCVLRMDHHCIWMNNCVGHANYKVFFVFILYAVIACIYSLVLLLGSLMNDSEKDEREGSFRTTYVISGLLLVPLSVALSILLGWHIYLILRNKTTIEYHEGVRAMWLAEKGGDVYSHPYDLGAYENLNSALGPNILCWAFPTARHIGSGLRFRTAYEKMSASASK
;
A
#
# COMPACT_ATOMS: atom_id res chain seq x y z
N MET A 1 16.29 -8.41 16.43
CA MET A 1 17.12 -8.89 15.29
C MET A 1 17.31 -7.73 14.33
N LYS A 2 18.53 -7.19 14.21
CA LYS A 2 18.87 -6.18 13.21
C LYS A 2 18.63 -6.81 11.82
N LYS A 3 17.78 -6.21 10.98
CA LYS A 3 17.68 -6.59 9.56
C LYS A 3 19.04 -6.30 8.95
N SER A 4 19.90 -7.31 8.81
CA SER A 4 21.03 -7.26 7.89
C SER A 4 20.48 -6.80 6.54
N CYS A 5 21.09 -5.80 5.92
CA CYS A 5 20.75 -5.39 4.55
C CYS A 5 21.09 -6.56 3.62
N ARG A 6 20.15 -7.50 3.48
CA ARG A 6 20.31 -8.66 2.61
C ARG A 6 19.85 -8.22 1.24
N PHE A 7 20.71 -8.43 0.25
CA PHE A 7 20.39 -8.24 -1.16
C PHE A 7 19.04 -8.90 -1.47
N SER A 8 18.16 -8.13 -2.10
CA SER A 8 16.84 -8.57 -2.54
C SER A 8 16.71 -8.23 -4.00
N LEU A 9 16.69 -9.26 -4.86
CA LEU A 9 16.55 -9.08 -6.29
C LEU A 9 15.28 -8.28 -6.64
N PRO A 10 14.08 -8.57 -6.09
CA PRO A 10 12.89 -7.76 -6.38
C PRO A 10 13.03 -6.28 -5.98
N VAL A 11 13.68 -6.01 -4.84
CA VAL A 11 13.88 -4.63 -4.39
C VAL A 11 14.85 -3.89 -5.30
N THR A 12 15.91 -4.59 -5.73
CA THR A 12 16.87 -4.06 -6.70
C THR A 12 16.19 -3.73 -8.01
N VAL A 13 15.33 -4.62 -8.53
CA VAL A 13 14.55 -4.39 -9.76
C VAL A 13 13.69 -3.13 -9.67
N VAL A 14 13.00 -2.92 -8.55
CA VAL A 14 12.17 -1.72 -8.35
C VAL A 14 13.02 -0.46 -8.31
N ILE A 15 14.14 -0.47 -7.58
CA ILE A 15 15.06 0.68 -7.51
C ILE A 15 15.64 1.01 -8.90
N THR A 16 16.06 -0.01 -9.66
CA THR A 16 16.57 0.17 -11.02
C THR A 16 15.49 0.70 -11.96
N ALA A 17 14.24 0.24 -11.83
CA ALA A 17 13.13 0.74 -12.63
C ALA A 17 12.81 2.21 -12.33
N ILE A 18 12.78 2.60 -11.04
CA ILE A 18 12.61 4.00 -10.62
C ILE A 18 13.73 4.87 -11.20
N GLY A 19 14.99 4.42 -11.08
CA GLY A 19 16.15 5.15 -11.61
C GLY A 19 16.11 5.29 -13.13
N TYR A 20 15.79 4.22 -13.86
CA TYR A 20 15.66 4.25 -15.31
C TYR A 20 14.54 5.21 -15.75
N ILE A 21 13.35 5.10 -15.15
CA ILE A 21 12.23 6.00 -15.45
C ILE A 21 12.61 7.45 -15.16
N TYR A 22 13.31 7.71 -14.05
CA TYR A 22 13.81 9.04 -13.72
C TYR A 22 14.70 9.62 -14.81
N VAL A 23 15.75 8.88 -15.18
CA VAL A 23 16.73 9.34 -16.18
C VAL A 23 16.05 9.55 -17.54
N SER A 24 15.25 8.59 -18.01
CA SER A 24 14.56 8.70 -19.29
C SER A 24 13.57 9.86 -19.32
N THR A 25 12.83 10.10 -18.22
CA THR A 25 11.85 11.19 -18.18
C THR A 25 12.53 12.55 -18.20
N VAL A 26 13.51 12.78 -17.34
CA VAL A 26 14.14 14.09 -17.18
C VAL A 26 15.08 14.42 -18.34
N PHE A 27 15.94 13.49 -18.73
CA PHE A 27 17.00 13.77 -19.69
C PHE A 27 16.65 13.42 -21.13
N VAL A 28 15.56 12.68 -21.36
CA VAL A 28 15.08 12.39 -22.73
C VAL A 28 13.74 13.04 -22.97
N PHE A 29 12.67 12.67 -22.25
CA PHE A 29 11.32 13.13 -22.63
C PHE A 29 11.11 14.64 -22.45
N VAL A 30 11.58 15.19 -21.32
CA VAL A 30 11.49 16.63 -21.07
C VAL A 30 12.37 17.42 -22.05
N ASP A 31 13.59 16.94 -22.31
CA ASP A 31 14.52 17.61 -23.20
C ASP A 31 14.04 17.60 -24.66
N GLN A 32 13.58 16.45 -25.14
CA GLN A 32 13.09 16.30 -26.51
C GLN A 32 11.77 17.05 -26.74
N TRP A 33 10.89 17.14 -25.73
CA TRP A 33 9.64 17.88 -25.88
C TRP A 33 9.80 19.39 -25.69
N PHE A 34 10.42 19.82 -24.59
CA PHE A 34 10.48 21.24 -24.20
C PHE A 34 11.89 21.85 -24.27
N GLY A 35 12.95 21.03 -24.28
CA GLY A 35 14.34 21.45 -24.07
C GLY A 35 14.62 21.78 -22.60
N LEU A 36 15.68 21.21 -22.02
CA LEU A 36 16.02 21.42 -20.60
C LEU A 36 16.41 22.86 -20.24
N GLY A 37 16.81 23.67 -21.22
CA GLY A 37 17.11 25.09 -21.03
C GLY A 37 15.86 25.99 -21.00
N SER A 38 14.68 25.47 -21.34
CA SER A 38 13.44 26.26 -21.38
C SER A 38 12.76 26.30 -20.01
N SER A 39 11.96 27.34 -19.75
CA SER A 39 11.21 27.43 -18.48
C SER A 39 10.21 26.27 -18.29
N PRO A 40 9.48 25.78 -19.32
CA PRO A 40 8.67 24.58 -19.16
C PRO A 40 9.50 23.33 -18.90
N GLY A 41 10.66 23.18 -19.56
CA GLY A 41 11.56 22.05 -19.35
C GLY A 41 12.06 21.97 -17.91
N ILE A 42 12.58 23.08 -17.38
CA ILE A 42 13.05 23.18 -15.98
C ILE A 42 11.91 22.88 -15.01
N MET A 43 10.72 23.44 -15.23
CA MET A 43 9.56 23.21 -14.35
C MET A 43 9.16 21.73 -14.31
N ASN A 44 9.04 21.07 -15.47
CA ASN A 44 8.73 19.64 -15.53
C ASN A 44 9.82 18.79 -14.86
N ALA A 45 11.11 19.11 -15.07
CA ALA A 45 12.22 18.42 -14.43
C ALA A 45 12.18 18.56 -12.90
N VAL A 46 11.89 19.76 -12.37
CA VAL A 46 11.75 20.00 -10.92
C VAL A 46 10.57 19.23 -10.34
N VAL A 47 9.39 19.32 -10.97
CA VAL A 47 8.17 18.62 -10.52
C VAL A 47 8.39 17.12 -10.52
N PHE A 48 8.94 16.57 -11.61
CA PHE A 48 9.17 15.13 -11.72
C PHE A 48 10.24 14.64 -10.74
N THR A 49 11.29 15.44 -10.49
CA THR A 49 12.29 15.14 -9.47
C THR A 49 11.68 15.11 -8.07
N ALA A 50 10.82 16.07 -7.73
CA ALA A 50 10.12 16.07 -6.45
C ALA A 50 9.22 14.82 -6.27
N LEU A 51 8.47 14.44 -7.32
CA LEU A 51 7.67 13.22 -7.34
C LEU A 51 8.52 11.96 -7.16
N ALA A 52 9.63 11.84 -7.88
CA ALA A 52 10.54 10.71 -7.80
C ALA A 52 11.19 10.58 -6.41
N LEU A 53 11.58 11.70 -5.79
CA LEU A 53 12.11 11.73 -4.44
C LEU A 53 11.06 11.27 -3.41
N MET A 54 9.82 11.77 -3.52
CA MET A 54 8.73 11.36 -2.63
C MET A 54 8.37 9.88 -2.79
N CYS A 55 8.31 9.39 -4.04
CA CYS A 55 8.11 7.98 -4.35
C CYS A 55 9.21 7.10 -3.73
N SER A 56 10.48 7.47 -3.95
CA SER A 56 11.66 6.74 -3.46
C SER A 56 11.73 6.74 -1.94
N PHE A 57 11.42 7.87 -1.29
CA PHE A 57 11.37 7.97 0.16
C PHE A 57 10.32 7.04 0.76
N ASN A 58 9.09 7.05 0.22
CA ASN A 58 8.03 6.18 0.68
C ASN A 58 8.32 4.70 0.43
N TYR A 59 8.92 4.37 -0.72
CA TYR A 59 9.35 3.02 -1.03
C TYR A 59 10.40 2.53 -0.01
N ALA A 60 11.44 3.32 0.24
CA ALA A 60 12.44 3.02 1.25
C ALA A 60 11.82 2.86 2.64
N ALA A 61 10.92 3.77 3.03
CA ALA A 61 10.19 3.66 4.30
C ALA A 61 9.38 2.36 4.39
N ALA A 62 8.68 1.95 3.32
CA ALA A 62 7.90 0.72 3.30
C ALA A 62 8.78 -0.55 3.37
N VAL A 63 9.96 -0.54 2.73
CA VAL A 63 10.95 -1.62 2.77
C VAL A 63 11.55 -1.79 4.18
N TYR A 64 11.96 -0.69 4.81
CA TYR A 64 12.71 -0.74 6.06
C TYR A 64 11.83 -0.77 7.32
N LYS A 65 10.66 -0.12 7.29
CA LYS A 65 9.79 -0.04 8.46
C LYS A 65 9.25 -1.41 8.87
N ASP A 66 9.29 -1.68 10.16
CA ASP A 66 8.66 -2.89 10.70
C ASP A 66 7.14 -2.82 10.48
N PRO A 67 6.49 -3.84 9.87
CA PRO A 67 5.05 -3.83 9.63
C PRO A 67 4.17 -3.95 10.89
N GLY A 68 4.78 -4.16 12.06
CA GLY A 68 4.09 -4.41 13.32
C GLY A 68 4.24 -5.86 13.71
N ARG A 69 4.65 -6.09 14.96
CA ARG A 69 4.85 -7.40 15.57
C ARG A 69 3.85 -7.57 16.70
N VAL A 70 3.31 -8.77 16.83
CA VAL A 70 2.54 -9.16 18.03
C VAL A 70 3.50 -9.27 19.22
N PRO A 71 3.29 -8.57 20.33
CA PRO A 71 4.08 -8.74 21.54
C PRO A 71 4.00 -10.18 22.06
N ASP A 72 5.12 -10.73 22.52
CA ASP A 72 5.16 -12.10 23.08
C ASP A 72 4.33 -12.21 24.37
N THR A 73 4.13 -11.08 25.06
CA THR A 73 3.27 -10.95 26.24
C THR A 73 1.79 -10.77 25.93
N PHE A 74 1.39 -10.79 24.65
CA PHE A 74 -0.02 -10.61 24.30
C PHE A 74 -0.85 -11.82 24.76
N THR A 75 -1.76 -11.56 25.69
CA THR A 75 -2.78 -12.48 26.15
C THR A 75 -4.16 -11.86 25.92
N PRO A 76 -5.11 -12.56 25.29
CA PRO A 76 -6.48 -12.08 25.16
C PRO A 76 -7.12 -12.01 26.54
N ASP A 77 -7.72 -10.88 26.87
CA ASP A 77 -8.48 -10.69 28.09
C ASP A 77 -9.94 -11.11 27.83
N VAL A 78 -10.28 -12.33 28.21
CA VAL A 78 -11.60 -12.92 27.95
C VAL A 78 -12.68 -12.32 28.85
N GLU A 79 -12.29 -11.65 29.93
CA GLU A 79 -13.20 -11.03 30.91
C GLU A 79 -13.44 -9.54 30.61
N ASP A 80 -12.71 -8.96 29.65
CA ASP A 80 -12.89 -7.57 29.22
C ASP A 80 -14.24 -7.38 28.51
N ALA A 81 -15.23 -6.91 29.29
CA ALA A 81 -16.57 -6.58 28.82
C ALA A 81 -16.59 -5.48 27.74
N ASP A 82 -15.55 -4.63 27.70
CA ASP A 82 -15.42 -3.59 26.67
C ASP A 82 -14.88 -4.16 25.35
N ASN A 83 -14.44 -5.43 25.30
CA ASN A 83 -13.91 -6.08 24.10
C ASN A 83 -14.59 -7.43 23.82
N PRO A 84 -15.90 -7.44 23.52
CA PRO A 84 -16.68 -8.67 23.37
C PRO A 84 -16.29 -9.52 22.13
N ILE A 85 -15.48 -8.98 21.21
CA ILE A 85 -15.13 -9.64 19.95
C ILE A 85 -13.68 -10.09 19.99
N HIS A 86 -13.49 -11.24 20.62
CA HIS A 86 -12.35 -12.08 20.30
C HIS A 86 -12.61 -12.69 18.93
N GLU A 87 -11.73 -12.47 17.95
CA GLU A 87 -11.82 -13.25 16.71
C GLU A 87 -11.62 -14.72 17.06
N ILE A 88 -12.71 -15.47 17.10
CA ILE A 88 -12.71 -16.89 17.46
C ILE A 88 -12.29 -17.73 16.25
N LYS A 89 -11.57 -18.81 16.52
CA LYS A 89 -11.22 -19.80 15.50
C LYS A 89 -12.49 -20.42 14.93
N ARG A 90 -12.59 -20.42 13.59
CA ARG A 90 -13.72 -20.97 12.82
C ARG A 90 -14.09 -22.43 13.15
N LYS A 91 -13.17 -23.21 13.71
CA LYS A 91 -13.40 -24.59 14.16
C LYS A 91 -13.03 -24.69 15.64
N GLY A 92 -14.02 -24.97 16.48
CA GLY A 92 -13.83 -25.30 17.90
C GLY A 92 -14.14 -24.19 18.90
N GLY A 93 -14.40 -22.96 18.47
CA GLY A 93 -14.74 -21.89 19.43
C GLY A 93 -13.54 -21.33 20.20
N ASP A 94 -12.32 -21.82 19.94
CA ASP A 94 -11.11 -21.40 20.64
C ASP A 94 -10.57 -20.04 20.18
N LEU A 95 -9.87 -19.35 21.07
CA LEU A 95 -9.06 -18.17 20.73
C LEU A 95 -8.05 -18.48 19.62
N ARG A 96 -7.79 -17.49 18.74
CA ARG A 96 -6.81 -17.65 17.65
C ARG A 96 -5.39 -17.75 18.22
N TYR A 97 -4.79 -18.94 18.09
CA TYR A 97 -3.40 -19.18 18.51
C TYR A 97 -2.47 -19.42 17.32
N CYS A 98 -1.21 -18.97 17.41
CA CYS A 98 -0.17 -19.27 16.43
C CYS A 98 0.76 -20.37 16.94
N GLN A 99 0.58 -21.61 16.46
CA GLN A 99 1.45 -22.73 16.83
C GLN A 99 2.92 -22.52 16.46
N LYS A 100 3.20 -21.77 15.38
CA LYS A 100 4.58 -21.50 14.92
C LYS A 100 5.33 -20.45 15.75
N CYS A 101 4.59 -19.55 16.40
CA CYS A 101 5.16 -18.48 17.19
C CYS A 101 4.90 -18.66 18.70
N SER A 102 4.12 -19.69 19.07
CA SER A 102 3.76 -20.03 20.45
C SER A 102 3.14 -18.87 21.25
N HIS A 103 2.21 -18.13 20.62
CA HIS A 103 1.48 -17.05 21.28
C HIS A 103 0.07 -16.86 20.66
N TYR A 104 -0.82 -16.18 21.38
CA TYR A 104 -2.14 -15.80 20.89
C TYR A 104 -2.06 -14.70 19.83
N LYS A 105 -3.01 -14.71 18.89
CA LYS A 105 -3.10 -13.71 17.83
C LYS A 105 -4.15 -12.66 18.22
N PRO A 106 -3.76 -11.37 18.26
CA PRO A 106 -4.74 -10.29 18.30
C PRO A 106 -5.66 -10.33 17.07
N PRO A 107 -6.81 -9.64 17.14
CA PRO A 107 -7.67 -9.45 15.97
C PRO A 107 -6.89 -8.94 14.76
N ARG A 108 -7.26 -9.39 13.56
CA ARG A 108 -6.63 -9.00 12.28
C ARG A 108 -5.13 -9.37 12.13
N ALA A 109 -4.54 -10.06 13.11
CA ALA A 109 -3.15 -10.51 13.01
C ALA A 109 -3.05 -11.86 12.27
N HIS A 110 -2.02 -12.00 11.42
CA HIS A 110 -1.77 -13.24 10.69
C HIS A 110 -0.28 -13.61 10.71
N HIS A 111 0.02 -14.92 10.65
CA HIS A 111 1.39 -15.41 10.58
C HIS A 111 1.88 -15.37 9.14
N CYS A 112 2.91 -14.58 8.87
CA CYS A 112 3.58 -14.57 7.58
C CYS A 112 4.65 -15.67 7.56
N ARG A 113 4.52 -16.61 6.61
CA ARG A 113 5.49 -17.71 6.44
C ARG A 113 6.87 -17.22 6.00
N VAL A 114 6.92 -16.15 5.20
CA VAL A 114 8.18 -15.56 4.69
C VAL A 114 8.90 -14.78 5.80
N CYS A 115 8.19 -13.91 6.51
CA CYS A 115 8.74 -13.17 7.65
C CYS A 115 8.92 -14.03 8.92
N LYS A 116 8.38 -15.25 8.94
CA LYS A 116 8.41 -16.21 10.05
C LYS A 116 7.93 -15.62 11.39
N ARG A 117 6.88 -14.80 11.36
CA ARG A 117 6.31 -14.15 12.54
C ARG A 117 4.86 -13.73 12.31
N CYS A 118 4.14 -13.50 13.40
CA CYS A 118 2.84 -12.84 13.36
C CYS A 118 3.00 -11.33 13.12
N VAL A 119 2.21 -10.80 12.18
CA VAL A 119 2.17 -9.39 11.79
C VAL A 119 0.80 -8.82 12.19
N LEU A 120 0.80 -7.67 12.87
CA LEU A 120 -0.42 -6.96 13.26
C LEU A 120 -1.12 -6.39 12.01
N ARG A 121 -2.45 -6.47 11.95
CA ARG A 121 -3.28 -6.04 10.80
C ARG A 121 -2.62 -6.40 9.47
N MET A 122 -2.22 -7.67 9.33
CA MET A 122 -1.45 -8.11 8.18
C MET A 122 -2.31 -7.97 6.92
N ASP A 123 -1.79 -7.28 5.92
CA ASP A 123 -2.44 -7.20 4.61
C ASP A 123 -1.92 -8.30 3.69
N HIS A 124 -0.63 -8.25 3.38
CA HIS A 124 0.05 -9.26 2.57
C HIS A 124 1.56 -9.23 2.82
N HIS A 125 2.26 -10.20 2.23
CA HIS A 125 3.71 -10.14 2.08
C HIS A 125 4.04 -9.63 0.68
N CYS A 126 4.65 -8.45 0.57
CA CYS A 126 4.97 -7.86 -0.71
C CYS A 126 6.38 -8.26 -1.14
N ILE A 127 6.46 -9.07 -2.21
CA ILE A 127 7.73 -9.54 -2.76
C ILE A 127 8.59 -8.36 -3.24
N TRP A 128 7.96 -7.36 -3.87
CA TRP A 128 8.61 -6.17 -4.43
C TRP A 128 9.26 -5.25 -3.39
N MET A 129 8.89 -5.38 -2.12
CA MET A 129 9.50 -4.64 -1.00
C MET A 129 10.32 -5.55 -0.07
N ASN A 130 10.28 -6.87 -0.31
CA ASN A 130 10.82 -7.89 0.59
C ASN A 130 10.41 -7.66 2.06
N ASN A 131 9.16 -7.26 2.26
CA ASN A 131 8.62 -6.92 3.57
C ASN A 131 7.12 -7.20 3.61
N CYS A 132 6.59 -7.43 4.82
CA CYS A 132 5.14 -7.46 4.99
C CYS A 132 4.57 -6.05 4.94
N VAL A 133 3.32 -5.94 4.49
CA VAL A 133 2.46 -4.79 4.70
C VAL A 133 1.53 -5.12 5.86
N GLY A 134 1.57 -4.30 6.90
CA GLY A 134 0.79 -4.50 8.12
C GLY A 134 0.48 -3.17 8.81
N HIS A 135 0.00 -3.25 10.05
CA HIS A 135 -0.48 -2.11 10.83
C HIS A 135 0.45 -0.89 10.81
N ALA A 136 1.74 -1.11 11.06
CA ALA A 136 2.67 -0.01 11.30
C ALA A 136 3.24 0.63 10.02
N ASN A 137 3.13 -0.04 8.86
CA ASN A 137 3.66 0.45 7.58
C ASN A 137 2.63 0.53 6.44
N TYR A 138 1.35 0.22 6.67
CA TYR A 138 0.31 0.29 5.65
C TYR A 138 0.22 1.68 4.99
N LYS A 139 0.22 2.75 5.79
CA LYS A 139 0.14 4.13 5.25
C LYS A 139 1.29 4.46 4.29
N VAL A 140 2.53 4.17 4.67
CA VAL A 140 3.69 4.48 3.80
C VAL A 140 3.68 3.63 2.53
N PHE A 141 3.20 2.39 2.60
CA PHE A 141 2.98 1.55 1.41
C PHE A 141 1.90 2.15 0.48
N PHE A 142 0.77 2.59 1.03
CA PHE A 142 -0.29 3.21 0.25
C PHE A 142 0.17 4.51 -0.43
N VAL A 143 0.86 5.37 0.32
CA VAL A 143 1.41 6.62 -0.21
C VAL A 143 2.50 6.37 -1.26
N PHE A 144 3.33 5.33 -1.09
CA PHE A 144 4.25 4.88 -2.13
C PHE A 144 3.51 4.55 -3.43
N ILE A 145 2.45 3.72 -3.39
CA ILE A 145 1.70 3.37 -4.60
C ILE A 145 1.08 4.61 -5.23
N LEU A 146 0.51 5.51 -4.43
CA LEU A 146 -0.07 6.77 -4.92
C LEU A 146 0.96 7.59 -5.71
N TYR A 147 2.14 7.85 -5.15
CA TYR A 147 3.19 8.59 -5.86
C TYR A 147 3.75 7.82 -7.05
N ALA A 148 3.84 6.50 -6.98
CA ALA A 148 4.29 5.67 -8.11
C ALA A 148 3.32 5.77 -9.29
N VAL A 149 2.00 5.72 -9.05
CA VAL A 149 0.99 5.92 -10.10
C VAL A 149 1.08 7.31 -10.70
N ILE A 150 1.15 8.35 -9.87
CA ILE A 150 1.26 9.75 -10.34
C ILE A 150 2.52 9.91 -11.20
N ALA A 151 3.67 9.41 -10.74
CA ALA A 151 4.92 9.48 -11.48
C ALA A 151 4.86 8.69 -12.81
N CYS A 152 4.26 7.50 -12.82
CA CYS A 152 4.15 6.70 -14.04
C CYS A 152 3.24 7.37 -15.08
N ILE A 153 2.07 7.90 -14.67
CA ILE A 153 1.16 8.63 -15.57
C ILE A 153 1.82 9.91 -16.07
N TYR A 154 2.48 10.68 -15.20
CA TYR A 154 3.18 11.90 -15.59
C TYR A 154 4.29 11.63 -16.61
N SER A 155 5.11 10.61 -16.35
CA SER A 155 6.16 10.15 -17.26
C SER A 155 5.59 9.66 -18.59
N LEU A 156 4.45 8.96 -18.58
CA LEU A 156 3.76 8.50 -19.79
C LEU A 156 3.25 9.67 -20.65
N VAL A 157 2.70 10.72 -20.03
CA VAL A 157 2.29 11.94 -20.74
C VAL A 157 3.51 12.62 -21.39
N LEU A 158 4.61 12.75 -20.66
CA LEU A 158 5.85 13.32 -21.20
C LEU A 158 6.42 12.46 -22.34
N LEU A 159 6.39 11.14 -22.21
CA LEU A 159 6.80 10.21 -23.27
C LEU A 159 5.97 10.42 -24.55
N LEU A 160 4.64 10.50 -24.43
CA LEU A 160 3.76 10.69 -25.59
C LEU A 160 3.98 12.04 -26.26
N GLY A 161 4.10 13.12 -25.48
CA GLY A 161 4.38 14.45 -26.05
C GLY A 161 5.76 14.54 -26.70
N SER A 162 6.77 13.92 -26.09
CA SER A 162 8.11 13.78 -26.67
C SER A 162 8.08 13.04 -28.01
N LEU A 163 7.34 11.94 -28.11
CA LEU A 163 7.18 11.17 -29.35
C LEU A 163 6.47 11.97 -30.46
N MET A 164 5.43 12.73 -30.10
CA MET A 164 4.72 13.58 -31.05
C MET A 164 5.61 14.70 -31.61
N ASN A 165 6.44 15.31 -30.75
CA ASN A 165 7.37 16.38 -31.16
C ASN A 165 8.57 15.85 -31.98
N ASP A 166 9.04 14.64 -31.68
CA ASP A 166 10.14 13.99 -32.39
C ASP A 166 9.74 13.59 -33.83
N SER A 167 8.51 13.09 -34.00
CA SER A 167 7.93 12.77 -35.31
C SER A 167 7.83 13.96 -36.26
N GLU A 168 7.86 15.20 -35.74
CA GLU A 168 7.84 16.43 -36.54
C GLU A 168 9.24 16.92 -36.92
N LYS A 169 10.31 16.40 -36.30
CA LYS A 169 11.71 16.86 -36.47
C LYS A 169 12.61 15.90 -37.24
N ASP A 170 12.04 14.88 -37.88
CA ASP A 170 12.77 13.73 -38.40
C ASP A 170 13.58 14.03 -39.68
N GLU A 171 14.80 14.57 -39.50
CA GLU A 171 15.89 14.46 -40.50
C GLU A 171 17.30 14.22 -39.90
N ARG A 172 17.50 14.09 -38.57
CA ARG A 172 18.92 14.09 -38.09
C ARG A 172 19.42 13.19 -36.97
N GLU A 173 18.65 12.63 -36.04
CA GLU A 173 19.29 11.86 -34.94
C GLU A 173 18.47 10.66 -34.43
N GLY A 174 18.77 9.46 -34.92
CA GLY A 174 18.16 8.18 -34.48
C GLY A 174 18.59 7.66 -33.10
N SER A 175 19.10 8.51 -32.19
CA SER A 175 19.79 8.08 -30.96
C SER A 175 18.84 7.62 -29.84
N PHE A 176 17.60 8.13 -29.76
CA PHE A 176 16.71 7.88 -28.62
C PHE A 176 15.61 6.83 -28.87
N ARG A 177 15.52 6.27 -30.08
CA ARG A 177 14.48 5.29 -30.46
C ARG A 177 14.41 4.09 -29.51
N THR A 178 15.57 3.55 -29.13
CA THR A 178 15.65 2.42 -28.19
C THR A 178 15.10 2.78 -26.82
N THR A 179 15.40 4.00 -26.32
CA THR A 179 14.91 4.49 -25.03
C THR A 179 13.39 4.63 -25.04
N TYR A 180 12.80 5.16 -26.11
CA TYR A 180 11.34 5.26 -26.24
C TYR A 180 10.66 3.89 -26.22
N VAL A 181 11.17 2.92 -26.98
CA VAL A 181 10.60 1.57 -27.03
C VAL A 181 10.69 0.88 -25.66
N ILE A 182 11.86 0.88 -25.01
CA ILE A 182 12.04 0.28 -23.69
C ILE A 182 11.14 0.98 -22.67
N SER A 183 11.05 2.31 -22.71
CA SER A 183 10.22 3.07 -21.78
C SER A 183 8.73 2.84 -21.99
N GLY A 184 8.26 2.70 -23.24
CA GLY A 184 6.88 2.34 -23.53
C GLY A 184 6.53 0.94 -23.00
N LEU A 185 7.40 -0.05 -23.26
CA LEU A 185 7.26 -1.43 -22.77
C LEU A 185 7.28 -1.53 -21.24
N LEU A 186 7.95 -0.60 -20.56
CA LEU A 186 7.98 -0.53 -19.10
C LEU A 186 6.80 0.25 -18.51
N LEU A 187 6.61 1.50 -18.96
CA LEU A 187 5.68 2.47 -18.34
C LEU A 187 4.22 2.12 -18.57
N VAL A 188 3.82 1.63 -19.75
CA VAL A 188 2.41 1.30 -20.04
C VAL A 188 1.89 0.20 -19.11
N PRO A 189 2.48 -1.02 -19.07
CA PRO A 189 2.00 -2.07 -18.18
C PRO A 189 2.17 -1.70 -16.70
N LEU A 190 3.25 -1.00 -16.34
CA LEU A 190 3.47 -0.55 -14.96
C LEU A 190 2.37 0.43 -14.51
N SER A 191 2.00 1.40 -15.36
CA SER A 191 0.94 2.37 -15.07
C SER A 191 -0.40 1.68 -14.86
N VAL A 192 -0.75 0.73 -15.72
CA VAL A 192 -2.00 -0.05 -15.61
C VAL A 192 -2.00 -0.88 -14.33
N ALA A 193 -0.95 -1.67 -14.10
CA ALA A 193 -0.87 -2.55 -12.94
C ALA A 193 -0.91 -1.79 -11.61
N LEU A 194 -0.15 -0.69 -11.49
CA LEU A 194 -0.15 0.14 -10.28
C LEU A 194 -1.46 0.90 -10.08
N SER A 195 -2.12 1.34 -11.15
CA SER A 195 -3.44 2.00 -11.05
C SER A 195 -4.52 1.03 -10.55
N ILE A 196 -4.52 -0.21 -11.04
CA ILE A 196 -5.42 -1.26 -10.53
C ILE A 196 -5.13 -1.54 -9.06
N LEU A 197 -3.85 -1.67 -8.69
CA LEU A 197 -3.44 -1.88 -7.30
C LEU A 197 -3.86 -0.72 -6.39
N LEU A 198 -3.72 0.52 -6.84
CA LEU A 198 -4.15 1.71 -6.10
C LEU A 198 -5.67 1.69 -5.90
N GLY A 199 -6.44 1.46 -6.96
CA GLY A 199 -7.90 1.35 -6.89
C GLY A 199 -8.36 0.25 -5.95
N TRP A 200 -7.68 -0.90 -5.97
CA TRP A 200 -7.91 -2.00 -5.05
C TRP A 200 -7.71 -1.58 -3.58
N HIS A 201 -6.59 -0.93 -3.26
CA HIS A 201 -6.32 -0.49 -1.90
C HIS A 201 -7.22 0.67 -1.44
N ILE A 202 -7.67 1.54 -2.35
CA ILE A 202 -8.71 2.54 -2.05
C ILE A 202 -10.00 1.83 -1.63
N TYR A 203 -10.46 0.83 -2.40
CA TYR A 203 -11.63 0.03 -2.04
C TYR A 203 -11.48 -0.65 -0.66
N LEU A 204 -10.33 -1.26 -0.40
CA LEU A 204 -10.04 -1.90 0.87
C LEU A 204 -10.08 -0.92 2.05
N ILE A 205 -9.49 0.27 1.89
CA ILE A 205 -9.55 1.33 2.93
C ILE A 205 -10.99 1.76 3.16
N LEU A 206 -11.75 2.03 2.10
CA LEU A 206 -13.14 2.50 2.21
C LEU A 206 -14.05 1.49 2.94
N ARG A 207 -13.72 0.19 2.91
CA ARG A 207 -14.44 -0.87 3.63
C ARG A 207 -13.73 -1.38 4.90
N ASN A 208 -12.63 -0.75 5.30
CA ASN A 208 -11.73 -1.13 6.39
C ASN A 208 -11.34 -2.62 6.38
N LYS A 209 -11.05 -3.16 5.20
CA LYS A 209 -10.61 -4.54 5.01
C LYS A 209 -9.12 -4.58 4.74
N THR A 210 -8.45 -5.62 5.22
CA THR A 210 -7.20 -6.08 4.63
C THR A 210 -7.48 -6.98 3.43
N THR A 211 -6.49 -7.23 2.58
CA THR A 211 -6.59 -8.20 1.48
C THR A 211 -6.94 -9.60 2.01
N ILE A 212 -6.38 -10.00 3.16
CA ILE A 212 -6.74 -11.27 3.81
C ILE A 212 -8.21 -11.27 4.24
N GLU A 213 -8.67 -10.21 4.92
CA GLU A 213 -10.05 -10.08 5.38
C GLU A 213 -11.05 -10.03 4.22
N TYR A 214 -10.68 -9.47 3.06
CA TYR A 214 -11.50 -9.53 1.87
C TYR A 214 -11.76 -10.98 1.44
N HIS A 215 -10.70 -11.77 1.25
CA HIS A 215 -10.84 -13.17 0.84
C HIS A 215 -11.52 -14.03 1.91
N GLU A 216 -11.23 -13.78 3.19
CA GLU A 216 -11.91 -14.41 4.30
C GLU A 216 -13.41 -14.04 4.35
N GLY A 217 -13.73 -12.79 4.05
CA GLY A 217 -15.07 -12.21 4.02
C GLY A 217 -15.92 -12.68 2.84
N VAL A 218 -15.34 -12.96 1.67
CA VAL A 218 -16.07 -13.56 0.53
C VAL A 218 -16.80 -14.84 0.95
N ARG A 219 -16.14 -15.67 1.76
CA ARG A 219 -16.77 -16.87 2.31
C ARG A 219 -17.82 -16.56 3.38
N ALA A 220 -17.58 -15.57 4.23
CA ALA A 220 -18.53 -15.17 5.27
C ALA A 220 -19.82 -14.59 4.66
N MET A 221 -19.71 -13.80 3.59
CA MET A 221 -20.84 -13.30 2.80
C MET A 221 -21.68 -14.45 2.26
N TRP A 222 -21.04 -15.43 1.62
CA TRP A 222 -21.74 -16.62 1.09
C TRP A 222 -22.46 -17.44 2.16
N LEU A 223 -21.89 -17.54 3.37
CA LEU A 223 -22.54 -18.24 4.49
C LEU A 223 -23.72 -17.44 5.05
N ALA A 224 -23.58 -16.12 5.19
CA ALA A 224 -24.65 -15.24 5.66
C ALA A 224 -25.84 -15.27 4.69
N GLU A 225 -25.57 -15.18 3.38
CA GLU A 225 -26.60 -15.24 2.34
C GLU A 225 -27.40 -16.54 2.39
N LYS A 226 -26.72 -17.68 2.63
CA LYS A 226 -27.39 -18.97 2.85
C LYS A 226 -28.24 -19.02 4.13
N GLY A 227 -27.90 -18.23 5.12
CA GLY A 227 -28.66 -18.07 6.36
C GLY A 227 -29.79 -17.02 6.28
N GLY A 228 -29.92 -16.30 5.15
CA GLY A 228 -30.87 -15.20 5.00
C GLY A 228 -30.38 -13.86 5.58
N ASP A 229 -29.12 -13.78 6.00
CA ASP A 229 -28.52 -12.61 6.61
C ASP A 229 -27.66 -11.80 5.63
N VAL A 230 -27.60 -10.49 5.83
CA VAL A 230 -26.67 -9.60 5.11
C VAL A 230 -25.37 -9.46 5.88
N TYR A 231 -24.27 -9.90 5.28
CA TYR A 231 -22.96 -9.76 5.91
C TYR A 231 -22.50 -8.30 5.95
N SER A 232 -22.22 -7.82 7.16
CA SER A 232 -21.52 -6.56 7.40
C SER A 232 -20.13 -6.83 7.96
N HIS A 233 -19.12 -6.12 7.45
CA HIS A 233 -17.76 -6.29 7.94
C HIS A 233 -17.60 -5.57 9.29
N PRO A 234 -17.18 -6.26 10.38
CA PRO A 234 -17.18 -5.70 11.73
C PRO A 234 -16.42 -4.38 11.90
N TYR A 235 -15.36 -4.18 11.11
CA TYR A 235 -14.49 -3.01 11.21
C TYR A 235 -14.92 -1.86 10.27
N ASP A 236 -15.96 -2.05 9.45
CA ASP A 236 -16.47 -1.01 8.56
C ASP A 236 -17.32 -0.01 9.36
N LEU A 237 -16.76 1.17 9.66
CA LEU A 237 -17.39 2.21 10.49
C LEU A 237 -17.96 3.37 9.65
N GLY A 238 -17.89 3.27 8.33
CA GLY A 238 -18.15 4.34 7.36
C GLY A 238 -16.89 4.93 6.76
N ALA A 239 -16.98 5.42 5.52
CA ALA A 239 -15.84 5.80 4.69
C ALA A 239 -14.86 6.77 5.38
N TYR A 240 -15.38 7.80 6.05
CA TYR A 240 -14.55 8.80 6.74
C TYR A 240 -13.75 8.20 7.90
N GLU A 241 -14.40 7.43 8.79
CA GLU A 241 -13.75 6.77 9.92
C GLU A 241 -12.74 5.72 9.44
N ASN A 242 -13.07 5.02 8.36
CA ASN A 242 -12.18 4.02 7.77
C ASN A 242 -10.92 4.68 7.18
N LEU A 243 -11.07 5.78 6.43
CA LEU A 243 -9.96 6.58 5.91
C LEU A 243 -9.10 7.13 7.05
N ASN A 244 -9.72 7.71 8.09
CA ASN A 244 -9.02 8.20 9.27
C ASN A 244 -8.21 7.09 9.95
N SER A 245 -8.79 5.89 10.12
CA SER A 245 -8.10 4.73 10.72
C SER A 245 -6.87 4.25 9.93
N ALA A 246 -6.83 4.49 8.62
CA ALA A 246 -5.75 4.05 7.74
C ALA A 246 -4.71 5.15 7.46
N LEU A 247 -5.16 6.40 7.28
CA LEU A 247 -4.36 7.52 6.80
C LEU A 247 -4.07 8.56 7.89
N GLY A 248 -4.72 8.49 9.05
CA GLY A 248 -4.55 9.41 10.16
C GLY A 248 -5.63 10.48 10.24
N PRO A 249 -5.69 11.23 11.37
CA PRO A 249 -6.75 12.21 11.63
C PRO A 249 -6.61 13.51 10.83
N ASN A 250 -5.41 13.81 10.34
CA ASN A 250 -5.17 15.02 9.56
C ASN A 250 -5.23 14.70 8.06
N ILE A 251 -6.32 15.13 7.40
CA ILE A 251 -6.57 14.97 5.96
C ILE A 251 -5.43 15.57 5.13
N LEU A 252 -4.89 16.72 5.54
CA LEU A 252 -3.78 17.38 4.84
C LEU A 252 -2.51 16.53 4.84
N CYS A 253 -2.38 15.61 5.79
CA CYS A 253 -1.25 14.70 5.90
C CYS A 253 -1.49 13.35 5.22
N TRP A 254 -2.63 13.11 4.57
CA TRP A 254 -2.94 11.79 3.98
C TRP A 254 -1.99 11.42 2.85
N ALA A 255 -1.63 12.38 2.00
CA ALA A 255 -0.66 12.20 0.92
C ALA A 255 0.80 12.22 1.40
N PHE A 256 1.06 12.55 2.67
CA PHE A 256 2.42 12.67 3.20
C PHE A 256 2.85 11.41 3.96
N PRO A 257 4.16 11.08 3.94
CA PRO A 257 4.73 9.91 4.58
C PRO A 257 4.86 10.10 6.11
N THR A 258 3.77 10.45 6.79
CA THR A 258 3.81 10.57 8.25
C THR A 258 3.89 9.18 8.86
N ALA A 259 4.85 8.96 9.76
CA ALA A 259 5.08 7.64 10.34
C ALA A 259 4.03 7.18 11.37
N ARG A 260 3.04 8.01 11.72
CA ARG A 260 2.06 7.72 12.77
C ARG A 260 0.89 6.90 12.22
N HIS A 261 0.81 5.65 12.67
CA HIS A 261 -0.40 4.83 12.57
C HIS A 261 -1.26 5.09 13.83
N ILE A 262 -2.57 4.90 13.73
CA ILE A 262 -3.49 5.09 14.87
C ILE A 262 -3.59 3.77 15.66
N GLY A 263 -3.40 3.85 16.97
CA GLY A 263 -3.57 2.73 17.90
C GLY A 263 -2.43 1.70 17.87
N SER A 264 -2.45 0.78 18.83
CA SER A 264 -1.41 -0.26 19.00
C SER A 264 -1.45 -1.37 17.94
N GLY A 265 -2.58 -1.51 17.24
CA GLY A 265 -2.84 -2.63 16.34
C GLY A 265 -3.25 -3.93 17.06
N LEU A 266 -3.41 -3.86 18.39
CA LEU A 266 -3.89 -4.98 19.22
C LEU A 266 -5.41 -4.97 19.40
N ARG A 267 -6.04 -3.79 19.29
CA ARG A 267 -7.48 -3.58 19.36
C ARG A 267 -7.92 -2.65 18.22
N PHE A 268 -9.09 -2.91 17.66
CA PHE A 268 -9.72 -2.10 16.62
C PHE A 268 -11.18 -1.87 17.00
N ARG A 269 -11.67 -0.66 16.75
CA ARG A 269 -13.09 -0.33 16.96
C ARG A 269 -13.96 -1.13 15.99
N THR A 270 -15.15 -1.52 16.45
CA THR A 270 -16.10 -2.29 15.65
C THR A 270 -17.46 -1.62 15.57
N ALA A 271 -18.26 -2.00 14.57
CA ALA A 271 -19.62 -1.48 14.39
C ALA A 271 -20.54 -1.86 15.58
N TYR A 272 -20.26 -2.97 16.26
CA TYR A 272 -21.03 -3.44 17.41
C TYR A 272 -20.86 -2.54 18.64
N GLU A 273 -19.64 -2.02 18.88
CA GLU A 273 -19.41 -1.01 19.94
C GLU A 273 -20.26 0.25 19.68
N LYS A 274 -20.35 0.69 18.42
CA LYS A 274 -21.18 1.85 18.02
C LYS A 274 -22.67 1.64 18.29
N MET A 275 -23.18 0.42 18.05
CA MET A 275 -24.58 0.06 18.30
C MET A 275 -24.90 0.00 19.80
N SER A 276 -23.99 -0.55 20.61
CA SER A 276 -24.16 -0.62 22.07
C SER A 276 -24.29 0.77 22.71
N ALA A 277 -23.42 1.72 22.32
CA ALA A 277 -23.44 3.09 22.82
C ALA A 277 -24.67 3.91 22.37
N SER A 278 -25.28 3.57 21.23
CA SER A 278 -26.55 4.18 20.80
C SER A 278 -27.77 3.59 21.49
N ALA A 279 -27.70 2.35 21.98
CA ALA A 279 -28.79 1.69 22.70
C ALA A 279 -28.84 2.04 24.19
N SER A 280 -27.77 2.64 24.74
CA SER A 280 -27.69 3.09 26.14
C SER A 280 -28.09 4.56 26.34
N LYS A 281 -28.56 5.24 25.29
CA LYS A 281 -29.10 6.61 25.31
C LYS A 281 -30.58 6.57 24.99
#